data_AF-A0AAP6C4R7-F1
#
_entry.id   AF-A0AAP6C4R7-F1
#
_cell.length_a   1.000
_cell.length_b   1.000
_cell.length_c   1.000
_cell.angle_alpha   90.00
_cell.angle_beta   90.00
_cell.angle_gamma   90.00
#
_symmetry.space_group_name_H-M   'P 1'
#
loop_
_entity.id
_entity.type
_entity.pdbx_description
1 polymer ?
#
loop_
_entity_poly.entity_id
_entity_poly.type
_entity_poly.pdbx_seq_one_letter_code
_entity_poly.pdbx_strand_id
1 'polypeptide(L)'
;MKVKLELDPDQQETEITIHAKSLTPEVERIYHQLQTDSEHPDQIEGMMDNTSYYLSINNILFFETDAKQVMAHTTRNAYFVKYKLYELENLLSGQFMRVSKSTILNLDQIYAVTKSISNCQIKFHDSYKTVYVSRRYYRDLNERLKERRALS
;
A
#
# COMPACT_ATOMS: atom_id res chain seq x y z
N MET A 1 -13.24 16.70 14.06
CA MET A 1 -12.11 16.17 14.86
C MET A 1 -11.17 17.33 15.21
N LYS A 2 -10.70 17.43 16.45
CA LYS A 2 -9.67 18.39 16.86
C LYS A 2 -8.45 17.57 17.28
N VAL A 3 -7.32 17.76 16.61
CA VAL A 3 -6.07 17.04 16.89
C VAL A 3 -5.15 17.96 17.66
N LYS A 4 -4.54 17.45 18.74
CA LYS A 4 -3.54 18.15 19.55
C LYS A 4 -2.26 17.32 19.53
N LEU A 5 -1.13 17.95 19.24
CA LEU A 5 0.20 17.34 19.30
C LEU A 5 0.95 17.97 20.48
N GLU A 6 1.45 17.13 21.37
CA GLU A 6 2.31 17.51 22.48
C GLU A 6 3.66 16.82 22.27
N LEU A 7 4.74 17.59 22.37
CA LEU A 7 6.11 17.10 22.20
C LEU A 7 6.82 17.26 23.53
N ASP A 8 7.28 16.15 24.10
CA ASP A 8 8.08 16.12 25.31
C ASP A 8 9.48 15.55 24.97
N PRO A 9 10.55 16.37 25.00
CA PRO A 9 11.90 15.92 24.71
C PRO A 9 12.44 14.88 25.70
N ASP A 10 11.88 14.80 26.90
CA ASP A 10 12.35 13.90 27.96
C ASP A 10 11.64 12.52 27.94
N GLN A 11 10.69 12.33 27.01
CA GLN A 11 9.92 11.10 26.89
C GLN A 11 10.74 9.99 26.21
N GLN A 12 10.82 8.83 26.87
CA GLN A 12 11.69 7.72 26.43
C GLN A 12 11.12 6.91 25.27
N GLU A 13 9.79 6.83 25.16
CA GLU A 13 9.10 6.05 24.12
C GLU A 13 7.96 6.87 23.51
N THR A 14 7.73 6.66 22.22
CA THR A 14 6.59 7.29 21.52
C THR A 14 5.28 6.70 22.06
N GLU A 15 4.48 7.54 22.71
CA GLU A 15 3.14 7.19 23.20
C GLU A 15 2.06 7.89 22.36
N ILE A 16 0.98 7.18 22.04
CA ILE A 16 -0.17 7.75 21.34
C ILE A 16 -1.45 7.46 22.14
N THR A 17 -2.10 8.51 22.61
CA THR A 17 -3.33 8.42 23.43
C THR A 17 -4.54 9.02 22.70
N ILE A 18 -5.61 8.23 22.53
CA ILE A 18 -6.83 8.65 21.82
C ILE A 18 -7.94 8.97 22.82
N HIS A 19 -8.30 10.25 22.94
CA HIS A 19 -9.45 10.69 23.74
C HIS A 19 -10.69 10.89 22.86
N ALA A 20 -11.69 10.02 23.04
CA ALA A 20 -12.95 10.09 22.32
C ALA A 20 -14.16 9.92 23.24
N LYS A 21 -15.30 10.52 22.88
CA LYS A 21 -16.57 10.40 23.63
C LYS A 21 -17.09 8.95 23.66
N SER A 22 -16.84 8.20 22.60
CA SER A 22 -17.24 6.80 22.42
C SER A 22 -16.41 6.17 21.30
N LEU A 23 -16.30 4.84 21.29
CA LEU A 23 -15.72 4.10 20.15
C LEU A 23 -16.69 4.15 18.97
N THR A 24 -16.50 5.14 18.09
CA THR A 24 -17.24 5.23 16.82
C THR A 24 -16.44 4.54 15.71
N PRO A 25 -17.07 4.17 14.57
CA PRO A 25 -16.33 3.58 13.44
C PRO A 25 -15.16 4.42 12.95
N GLU A 26 -15.23 5.75 13.11
CA GLU A 26 -14.13 6.66 12.78
C GLU A 26 -12.96 6.53 13.76
N VAL A 27 -13.22 6.45 15.07
CA VAL A 27 -12.22 6.27 16.12
C VAL A 27 -11.57 4.89 16.04
N GLU A 28 -12.38 3.86 15.79
CA GLU A 28 -11.92 2.48 15.63
C GLU A 28 -10.98 2.34 14.43
N ARG A 29 -11.29 2.99 13.30
CA ARG A 29 -10.41 3.04 12.13
C ARG A 29 -9.04 3.68 12.46
N ILE A 30 -9.02 4.79 13.19
CA ILE A 30 -7.79 5.49 13.59
C ILE A 30 -6.96 4.59 14.52
N TYR A 31 -7.60 3.98 15.52
CA TYR A 31 -6.94 3.08 16.46
C TYR A 31 -6.23 1.92 15.74
N HIS A 32 -6.92 1.25 14.81
CA HIS A 32 -6.33 0.15 14.07
C HIS A 32 -5.17 0.57 13.17
N GLN A 33 -5.25 1.73 12.50
CA GLN A 33 -4.15 2.25 11.68
C GLN A 33 -2.88 2.51 12.50
N LEU A 34 -3.03 3.10 13.69
CA LEU A 34 -1.90 3.41 14.57
C LEU A 34 -1.22 2.15 15.14
N GLN A 35 -1.94 1.04 15.26
CA GLN A 35 -1.34 -0.25 15.64
C GLN A 35 -0.57 -0.90 14.49
N THR A 36 -0.93 -0.62 13.24
CA THR A 36 -0.36 -1.30 12.07
C THR A 36 0.99 -0.72 11.64
N ASP A 37 1.24 0.57 11.87
CA ASP A 37 2.47 1.25 11.41
C ASP A 37 3.78 0.71 12.03
N SER A 38 3.71 0.03 13.19
CA SER A 38 4.84 -0.66 13.81
C SER A 38 5.05 -2.12 13.36
N GLU A 39 4.14 -2.69 12.56
CA GLU A 39 4.18 -4.10 12.11
C GLU A 39 4.49 -4.26 10.61
N HIS A 40 4.55 -3.17 9.85
CA HIS A 40 4.83 -3.21 8.42
C HIS A 40 6.33 -3.18 8.13
N PRO A 41 6.84 -4.08 7.26
CA PRO A 41 8.27 -4.10 6.95
C PRO A 41 8.66 -2.93 6.03
N ASP A 42 9.81 -2.31 6.28
CA ASP A 42 10.38 -1.29 5.37
C ASP A 42 10.94 -1.90 4.07
N GLN A 43 11.26 -3.19 4.11
CA GLN A 43 11.85 -3.94 3.00
C GLN A 43 11.21 -5.32 2.84
N ILE A 44 11.16 -5.80 1.60
CA ILE A 44 10.79 -7.18 1.30
C ILE A 44 11.93 -7.87 0.56
N GLU A 45 12.20 -9.12 0.93
CA GLU A 45 13.15 -9.95 0.19
C GLU A 45 12.51 -10.42 -1.12
N GLY A 46 13.17 -10.12 -2.23
CA GLY A 46 12.83 -10.58 -3.57
C GLY A 46 14.00 -11.35 -4.19
N MET A 47 13.71 -12.35 -5.01
CA MET A 47 14.70 -13.21 -5.67
C MET A 47 14.70 -13.01 -7.18
N MET A 48 15.88 -12.87 -7.77
CA MET A 48 16.10 -12.84 -9.23
C MET A 48 17.42 -13.54 -9.53
N ASP A 49 17.43 -14.48 -10.48
CA ASP A 49 18.61 -15.25 -10.89
C ASP A 49 19.41 -15.85 -9.72
N ASN A 50 18.74 -16.55 -8.80
CA ASN A 50 19.31 -17.13 -7.56
C ASN A 50 19.98 -16.13 -6.61
N THR A 51 19.71 -14.83 -6.78
CA THR A 51 20.23 -13.77 -5.92
C THR A 51 19.08 -13.14 -5.13
N SER A 52 19.26 -12.98 -3.81
CA SER A 52 18.32 -12.25 -2.95
C SER A 52 18.62 -10.75 -2.98
N TYR A 53 17.54 -9.96 -3.08
CA TYR A 53 17.53 -8.51 -3.08
C TYR A 53 16.58 -8.04 -1.98
N TYR A 54 17.03 -7.10 -1.16
CA TYR A 54 16.19 -6.47 -0.13
C TYR A 54 15.60 -5.18 -0.70
N LEU A 55 14.36 -5.27 -1.15
CA LEU A 55 13.68 -4.20 -1.87
C LEU A 55 12.97 -3.29 -0.88
N SER A 56 13.27 -2.00 -0.90
CA SER A 56 12.45 -1.02 -0.18
C SER A 56 11.02 -1.08 -0.69
N ILE A 57 10.07 -1.15 0.24
CA ILE A 57 8.64 -1.16 -0.05
C ILE A 57 8.22 0.07 -0.88
N ASN A 58 8.86 1.22 -0.64
CA ASN A 58 8.58 2.45 -1.37
C ASN A 58 8.98 2.39 -2.85
N ASN A 59 9.91 1.52 -3.22
CA ASN A 59 10.35 1.35 -4.62
C ASN A 59 9.51 0.33 -5.40
N ILE A 60 8.55 -0.33 -4.74
CA ILE A 60 7.68 -1.32 -5.37
C ILE A 60 6.48 -0.60 -5.97
N LEU A 61 6.28 -0.80 -7.27
CA LEU A 61 5.17 -0.27 -8.04
C LEU A 61 3.89 -1.08 -7.80
N PHE A 62 4.01 -2.40 -7.85
CA PHE A 62 2.92 -3.34 -7.60
C PHE A 62 3.48 -4.74 -7.36
N PHE A 63 2.64 -5.59 -6.80
CA PHE A 63 2.84 -7.03 -6.75
C PHE A 63 1.85 -7.69 -7.71
N GLU A 64 2.30 -8.69 -8.46
CA GLU A 64 1.40 -9.52 -9.25
C GLU A 64 1.67 -11.00 -9.08
N THR A 65 0.63 -11.82 -9.22
CA THR A 65 0.79 -13.26 -9.36
C THR A 65 1.06 -13.59 -10.82
N ASP A 66 2.25 -14.13 -11.09
CA ASP A 66 2.55 -14.79 -12.37
C ASP A 66 2.60 -16.32 -12.15
N ALA A 67 1.78 -17.02 -12.92
CA ALA A 67 1.44 -18.44 -12.74
C ALA A 67 1.02 -18.83 -11.30
N LYS A 68 1.99 -19.11 -10.42
CA LYS A 68 1.78 -19.55 -9.03
C LYS A 68 2.63 -18.82 -7.99
N GLN A 69 3.47 -17.91 -8.45
CA GLN A 69 4.39 -17.15 -7.61
C GLN A 69 4.04 -15.67 -7.68
N VAL A 70 4.32 -14.96 -6.60
CA VAL A 70 4.12 -13.52 -6.57
C VAL A 70 5.43 -12.84 -6.91
N MET A 71 5.35 -11.82 -7.74
CA MET A 71 6.46 -10.97 -8.13
C MET A 71 6.25 -9.57 -7.59
N ALA A 72 7.30 -8.96 -7.05
CA ALA A 72 7.38 -7.55 -6.73
C ALA A 72 7.98 -6.79 -7.90
N HIS A 73 7.26 -5.81 -8.45
CA HIS A 73 7.68 -5.03 -9.61
C HIS A 73 8.24 -3.69 -9.16
N THR A 74 9.51 -3.46 -9.45
CA THR A 74 10.15 -2.14 -9.37
C THR A 74 10.09 -1.46 -10.74
N THR A 75 10.59 -0.23 -10.85
CA THR A 75 10.69 0.49 -12.14
C THR A 75 11.46 -0.30 -13.20
N ARG A 76 12.53 -1.00 -12.80
CA ARG A 76 13.44 -1.70 -13.72
C ARG A 76 13.14 -3.20 -13.78
N ASN A 77 13.08 -3.85 -12.63
CA ASN A 77 13.10 -5.31 -12.52
C ASN A 77 11.84 -5.85 -11.82
N ALA A 78 11.66 -7.16 -11.89
CA ALA A 78 10.66 -7.89 -11.13
C ALA A 78 11.33 -9.04 -10.37
N TYR A 79 10.91 -9.28 -9.13
CA TYR A 79 11.56 -10.23 -8.22
C TYR A 79 10.53 -11.15 -7.60
N PHE A 80 10.82 -12.45 -7.54
CA PHE A 80 9.94 -13.40 -6.86
C PHE A 80 9.97 -13.18 -5.36
N VAL A 81 8.81 -13.12 -4.73
CA VAL A 81 8.69 -13.03 -3.26
C VAL A 81 8.11 -14.31 -2.69
N LYS A 82 8.48 -14.63 -1.45
CA LYS A 82 8.02 -15.85 -0.75
C LYS A 82 6.54 -15.82 -0.36
N TYR A 83 5.95 -14.63 -0.31
CA TYR A 83 4.60 -14.40 0.16
C TYR A 83 3.54 -14.71 -0.91
N LYS A 84 2.36 -15.13 -0.47
CA LYS A 84 1.14 -15.14 -1.26
C LYS A 84 0.50 -13.75 -1.27
N LEU A 85 -0.31 -13.49 -2.30
CA LEU A 85 -0.93 -12.18 -2.48
C LEU A 85 -1.84 -11.79 -1.30
N TYR A 86 -2.55 -12.75 -0.70
CA TYR A 86 -3.37 -12.48 0.49
C TYR A 86 -2.53 -12.21 1.76
N GLU A 87 -1.33 -12.76 1.86
CA GLU A 87 -0.42 -12.50 2.98
C GLU A 87 0.15 -11.08 2.87
N LEU A 88 0.52 -10.68 1.65
CA LEU A 88 0.92 -9.31 1.35
C LEU A 88 -0.19 -8.30 1.64
N GLU A 89 -1.45 -8.65 1.39
CA GLU A 89 -2.59 -7.76 1.69
C GLU A 89 -2.71 -7.45 3.19
N ASN A 90 -2.30 -8.37 4.06
CA ASN A 90 -2.26 -8.15 5.51
C ASN A 90 -0.93 -7.52 5.98
N LEU A 91 0.17 -7.85 5.30
CA LEU A 91 1.53 -7.41 5.68
C LEU A 91 1.85 -5.98 5.27
N LEU A 92 1.25 -5.50 4.17
CA LEU A 92 1.58 -4.21 3.57
C LEU A 92 0.73 -3.09 4.17
N SER A 93 1.33 -1.89 4.26
CA SER A 93 0.68 -0.70 4.81
C SER A 93 -0.42 -0.13 3.89
N GLY A 94 -1.11 0.91 4.37
CA GLY A 94 -2.19 1.61 3.66
C GLY A 94 -1.81 2.23 2.30
N GLN A 95 -0.52 2.22 1.92
CA GLN A 95 -0.09 2.57 0.57
C GLN A 95 -0.37 1.52 -0.49
N PHE A 96 -0.62 0.28 -0.07
CA PHE A 96 -0.98 -0.78 -0.99
C PHE A 96 -2.49 -1.02 -1.04
N MET A 97 -2.96 -1.43 -2.21
CA MET A 97 -4.36 -1.74 -2.43
C MET A 97 -4.50 -2.84 -3.48
N ARG A 98 -5.33 -3.84 -3.18
CA ARG A 98 -5.69 -4.85 -4.18
C ARG A 98 -6.57 -4.25 -5.27
N VAL A 99 -6.17 -4.44 -6.53
CA VAL A 99 -6.86 -3.86 -7.72
C VAL A 99 -7.35 -4.93 -8.70
N SER A 100 -6.92 -6.17 -8.50
CA SER A 100 -7.38 -7.33 -9.24
C SER A 100 -7.28 -8.59 -8.37
N LYS A 101 -7.77 -9.73 -8.89
CA LYS A 101 -7.56 -11.02 -8.22
C LYS A 101 -6.07 -11.38 -8.08
N SER A 102 -5.22 -10.88 -8.96
CA SER A 102 -3.80 -11.21 -9.06
C SER A 102 -2.88 -10.02 -8.84
N THR A 103 -3.36 -8.85 -8.42
CA THR A 103 -2.53 -7.64 -8.35
C THR A 103 -2.82 -6.78 -7.13
N ILE A 104 -1.76 -6.39 -6.41
CA ILE A 104 -1.76 -5.37 -5.36
C ILE A 104 -0.92 -4.19 -5.84
N LEU A 105 -1.49 -3.00 -5.82
CA LEU A 105 -0.93 -1.78 -6.38
C LEU A 105 -0.38 -0.88 -5.26
N ASN A 106 0.79 -0.27 -5.46
CA ASN A 106 1.25 0.84 -4.63
C ASN A 106 0.61 2.15 -5.13
N LEU A 107 -0.19 2.77 -4.29
CA LEU A 107 -0.94 3.99 -4.61
C LEU A 107 -0.05 5.22 -4.71
N ASP A 108 1.08 5.24 -4.02
CA ASP A 108 2.00 6.38 -4.00
C ASP A 108 2.91 6.42 -5.23
N GLN A 109 2.98 5.32 -5.97
CA GLN A 109 3.76 5.21 -7.22
C GLN A 109 2.94 5.54 -8.47
N ILE A 110 1.65 5.87 -8.32
CA ILE A 110 0.75 6.16 -9.44
C ILE A 110 1.07 7.52 -10.05
N TYR A 111 1.47 7.51 -11.32
CA TYR A 111 1.63 8.71 -12.14
C TYR A 111 0.32 9.11 -12.83
N ALA A 112 -0.39 8.14 -13.41
CA ALA A 112 -1.62 8.42 -14.16
C ALA A 112 -2.64 7.29 -14.05
N VAL A 113 -3.92 7.67 -14.10
CA VAL A 113 -5.07 6.76 -14.03
C VAL A 113 -6.06 7.07 -15.15
N THR A 114 -6.40 6.06 -15.96
CA THR A 114 -7.50 6.16 -16.93
C THR A 114 -8.85 6.05 -16.22
N LYS A 115 -9.69 7.08 -16.32
CA LYS A 115 -11.02 7.13 -15.69
C LYS A 115 -12.08 6.34 -16.47
N SER A 116 -11.93 5.01 -16.52
CA SER A 116 -12.88 4.11 -17.16
C SER A 116 -13.13 2.87 -16.29
N ILE A 117 -14.38 2.58 -15.95
CA ILE A 117 -14.73 1.38 -15.16
C ILE A 117 -14.29 0.10 -15.87
N SER A 118 -14.45 0.04 -17.20
CA SER A 118 -14.20 -1.17 -17.99
C SER A 118 -12.74 -1.35 -18.42
N ASN A 119 -11.95 -0.27 -18.42
CA ASN A 119 -10.57 -0.27 -18.90
C ASN A 119 -9.69 0.71 -18.10
N CYS A 120 -9.75 0.62 -16.76
CA CYS A 120 -8.96 1.45 -15.88
C CYS A 120 -7.50 0.99 -15.93
N GLN A 121 -6.64 1.81 -16.52
CA GLN A 121 -5.21 1.58 -16.61
C GLN A 121 -4.46 2.51 -15.67
N ILE A 122 -3.47 1.97 -14.98
CA ILE A 122 -2.53 2.66 -14.10
C ILE A 122 -1.17 2.73 -14.78
N LYS A 123 -0.56 3.91 -14.76
CA LYS A 123 0.83 4.16 -15.16
C LYS A 123 1.62 4.65 -13.96
N PHE A 124 2.90 4.30 -13.92
CA PHE A 124 3.79 4.61 -12.80
C PHE A 124 4.84 5.65 -13.19
N HIS A 125 5.42 6.31 -12.18
CA HIS A 125 6.57 7.16 -12.38
C HIS A 125 7.77 6.36 -12.90
N ASP A 126 8.50 6.93 -13.86
CA ASP A 126 9.77 6.40 -14.39
C ASP A 126 9.74 4.92 -14.80
N SER A 127 8.59 4.45 -15.28
CA SER A 127 8.38 3.06 -15.67
C SER A 127 7.45 2.93 -16.85
N TYR A 128 7.77 1.99 -17.74
CA TYR A 128 6.91 1.61 -18.86
C TYR A 128 5.82 0.62 -18.43
N LYS A 129 5.90 0.08 -17.21
CA LYS A 129 4.96 -0.93 -16.71
C LYS A 129 3.58 -0.29 -16.50
N THR A 130 2.53 -1.08 -16.71
CA THR A 130 1.15 -0.65 -16.49
C THR A 130 0.34 -1.74 -15.84
N VAL A 131 -0.65 -1.37 -15.02
CA VAL A 131 -1.57 -2.30 -14.38
C VAL A 131 -3.00 -1.97 -14.77
N TYR A 132 -3.81 -3.01 -15.02
CA TYR A 132 -5.25 -2.86 -15.20
C TYR A 132 -6.01 -3.14 -13.91
N VAL A 133 -6.97 -2.27 -13.61
CA VAL A 133 -7.84 -2.41 -12.45
C VAL A 133 -9.13 -3.08 -12.89
N SER A 134 -9.45 -4.19 -12.22
CA SER A 134 -10.68 -4.91 -12.51
C SER A 134 -11.90 -4.15 -11.99
N ARG A 135 -13.04 -4.28 -12.69
CA ARG A 135 -14.28 -3.53 -12.42
C ARG A 135 -14.70 -3.56 -10.96
N ARG A 136 -14.50 -4.71 -10.28
CA ARG A 136 -14.83 -4.90 -8.86
C ARG A 136 -14.13 -3.89 -7.95
N TYR A 137 -12.87 -3.57 -8.21
CA TYR A 137 -12.03 -2.73 -7.34
C TYR A 137 -11.96 -1.27 -7.79
N TYR A 138 -12.55 -0.94 -8.95
CA TYR A 138 -12.51 0.41 -9.50
C TYR A 138 -13.13 1.46 -8.57
N ARG A 139 -14.24 1.12 -7.91
CA ARG A 139 -14.90 2.03 -6.97
C ARG A 139 -13.99 2.35 -5.80
N ASP A 140 -13.51 1.31 -5.12
CA ASP A 140 -12.65 1.41 -3.95
C ASP A 140 -11.36 2.18 -4.26
N LEU A 141 -10.77 1.97 -5.45
CA LEU A 141 -9.60 2.72 -5.89
C LEU A 141 -9.89 4.22 -6.01
N ASN A 142 -11.02 4.59 -6.62
CA ASN A 142 -11.38 6.01 -6.75
C ASN A 142 -11.66 6.66 -5.40
N GLU A 143 -12.24 5.93 -4.45
CA GLU A 143 -12.45 6.42 -3.08
C GLU A 143 -11.10 6.66 -2.39
N ARG A 144 -10.20 5.67 -2.39
CA ARG A 144 -8.83 5.80 -1.83
C ARG A 144 -8.03 6.95 -2.45
N LEU A 145 -8.10 7.13 -3.77
CA LEU A 145 -7.39 8.21 -4.46
C LEU A 145 -7.98 9.60 -4.16
N LYS A 146 -9.29 9.70 -3.88
CA LYS A 146 -9.91 10.97 -3.46
C LYS A 146 -9.51 11.34 -2.04
N GLU A 147 -9.51 10.37 -1.13
CA GLU A 147 -9.08 10.57 0.26
C GLU A 147 -7.63 11.07 0.34
N ARG A 148 -6.72 10.45 -0.42
CA ARG A 148 -5.32 10.88 -0.50
C ARG A 148 -5.15 12.33 -0.96
N ARG A 149 -5.91 12.77 -1.96
CA ARG A 149 -5.88 14.15 -2.46
C ARG A 149 -6.39 15.18 -1.46
N ALA A 150 -7.28 14.79 -0.54
CA ALA A 150 -7.79 15.68 0.49
C ALA A 150 -6.81 15.90 1.65
N LEU A 151 -5.79 15.03 1.75
CA LEU A 151 -4.75 15.06 2.78
C LEU A 151 -3.42 15.66 2.27
N SER A 152 -3.33 15.98 0.98
CA SER A 152 -2.17 16.63 0.33
C SER A 152 -2.37 18.14 0.27
#